data_AF-A0A9P0E788-F1
#
_entry.id   AF-A0A9P0E788-F1
#
_cell.length_a   1.000
_cell.length_b   1.000
_cell.length_c   1.000
_cell.angle_alpha   90.00
_cell.angle_beta   90.00
_cell.angle_gamma   90.00
#
_symmetry.space_group_name_H-M   'P 1'
#
loop_
_entity.id
_entity.type
_entity.pdbx_description
1 polymer ?
#
loop_
_entity_poly.entity_id
_entity_poly.type
_entity_poly.pdbx_seq_one_letter_code
_entity_poly.pdbx_strand_id
1 'polypeptide(L)'
;MKTYTPPADKEKECAVGCVMEKLGFIKDVTMIWDVVKASNPDRYDTPENVEKANQVVDACAKIVSGKGTDLCELGVKGITCLRDQTEKAQLQFPHFSFE
;
A
#
# COMPACT_ATOMS: atom_id res chain seq x y z
N MET A 1 16.25 9.93 9.24
CA MET A 1 15.08 9.33 8.56
C MET A 1 14.23 10.47 8.01
N LYS A 2 14.00 10.56 6.69
CA LYS A 2 13.05 11.52 6.13
C LYS A 2 11.64 10.99 6.40
N THR A 3 10.83 11.78 7.10
CA THR A 3 9.44 11.47 7.45
C THR A 3 8.59 11.32 6.19
N TYR A 4 7.76 10.29 6.11
CA TYR A 4 6.69 10.23 5.11
C TYR A 4 5.72 11.38 5.37
N THR A 5 5.46 12.19 4.35
CA THR A 5 4.38 13.17 4.36
C THR A 5 3.30 12.67 3.41
N PRO A 6 2.07 12.38 3.89
CA PRO A 6 0.96 12.10 3.00
C PRO A 6 0.80 13.24 1.97
N PRO A 7 0.24 12.96 0.78
CA PRO A 7 0.00 14.02 -0.17
C PRO A 7 -0.87 15.13 0.44
N ALA A 8 -0.46 16.39 0.27
CA ALA A 8 -1.14 17.54 0.91
C ALA A 8 -2.32 18.07 0.09
N ASP A 9 -2.38 17.72 -1.20
CA ASP A 9 -3.44 18.12 -2.12
C ASP A 9 -4.13 16.90 -2.74
N LYS A 10 -5.41 17.09 -3.08
CA LYS A 10 -6.29 16.03 -3.57
C LYS A 10 -5.82 15.42 -4.89
N GLU A 11 -5.14 16.20 -5.73
CA GLU A 11 -4.62 15.71 -7.01
C GLU A 11 -3.55 14.63 -6.80
N LYS A 12 -2.63 14.86 -5.86
CA LYS A 12 -1.60 13.87 -5.51
C LYS A 12 -2.17 12.64 -4.80
N GLU A 13 -3.19 12.80 -3.95
CA GLU A 13 -3.92 11.66 -3.38
C GLU A 13 -4.55 10.80 -4.49
N CYS A 14 -5.18 11.44 -5.47
CA CYS A 14 -5.78 10.76 -6.61
C CYS A 14 -4.72 10.09 -7.51
N ALA A 15 -3.53 10.69 -7.65
CA ALA A 15 -2.42 10.07 -8.37
C ALA A 15 -1.99 8.73 -7.71
N VAL A 16 -1.92 8.69 -6.37
CA VAL A 16 -1.65 7.45 -5.62
C VAL A 16 -2.73 6.40 -5.90
N GLY A 17 -4.00 6.79 -5.75
CA GLY A 17 -5.13 5.91 -6.05
C GLY A 17 -5.09 5.36 -7.47
N CYS A 18 -4.82 6.22 -8.46
CA CYS A 18 -4.71 5.85 -9.87
C CYS A 18 -3.57 4.85 -10.12
N VAL A 19 -2.39 5.06 -9.52
CA VAL A 19 -1.27 4.12 -9.63
C VAL A 19 -1.66 2.76 -9.04
N MET A 20 -2.28 2.74 -7.86
CA MET A 20 -2.71 1.50 -7.22
C MET A 20 -3.79 0.76 -8.02
N GLU A 21 -4.73 1.48 -8.65
CA GLU A 21 -5.69 0.89 -9.58
C GLU A 21 -5.04 0.32 -10.83
N LYS A 22 -4.07 1.03 -11.43
CA LYS A 22 -3.31 0.53 -12.60
C LYS A 22 -2.49 -0.72 -12.28
N LEU A 23 -2.02 -0.87 -11.05
CA LEU A 23 -1.36 -2.09 -10.57
C LEU A 23 -2.34 -3.22 -10.25
N GLY A 24 -3.66 -2.99 -10.35
CA GLY A 24 -4.71 -3.95 -10.00
C GLY A 24 -4.93 -4.11 -8.50
N PHE A 25 -4.33 -3.25 -7.68
CA PHE A 25 -4.47 -3.30 -6.22
C PHE A 25 -5.78 -2.68 -5.73
N ILE A 26 -6.41 -1.85 -6.55
CA ILE A 26 -7.75 -1.32 -6.31
C ILE A 26 -8.63 -1.67 -7.50
N LYS A 27 -9.85 -2.12 -7.21
CA LYS A 27 -10.91 -2.27 -8.21
C LYS A 27 -12.24 -1.92 -7.57
N ASP A 28 -13.08 -1.17 -8.28
CA ASP A 28 -14.40 -0.74 -7.79
C ASP A 28 -14.34 -0.12 -6.38
N VAL A 29 -13.32 0.71 -6.14
CA VAL A 29 -13.03 1.35 -4.85
C VAL A 29 -12.91 0.33 -3.72
N THR A 30 -12.30 -0.82 -4.00
CA THR A 30 -12.02 -1.88 -3.02
C THR A 30 -10.58 -2.35 -3.21
N MET A 31 -9.85 -2.50 -2.10
CA MET A 31 -8.50 -3.04 -2.12
C MET A 31 -8.54 -4.54 -2.46
N ILE A 32 -7.72 -4.95 -3.42
CA ILE A 32 -7.56 -6.34 -3.85
C ILE A 32 -6.29 -6.90 -3.20
N TRP A 33 -6.40 -7.22 -1.91
CA TRP A 33 -5.27 -7.63 -1.08
C TRP A 33 -4.56 -8.88 -1.58
N ASP A 34 -5.26 -9.80 -2.24
CA ASP A 34 -4.65 -10.99 -2.83
C ASP A 34 -3.66 -10.63 -3.94
N VAL A 35 -3.98 -9.61 -4.76
CA VAL A 35 -3.07 -9.12 -5.82
C VAL A 35 -1.87 -8.39 -5.19
N VAL A 36 -2.09 -7.61 -4.13
CA VAL A 36 -1.00 -6.96 -3.39
C VAL A 36 -0.06 -8.03 -2.83
N LYS A 37 -0.60 -9.07 -2.18
CA LYS A 37 0.18 -10.18 -1.62
C LYS A 37 0.94 -10.95 -2.69
N ALA A 38 0.29 -11.24 -3.82
CA ALA A 38 0.90 -11.93 -4.95
C ALA A 38 2.07 -11.15 -5.57
N SER A 39 2.16 -9.83 -5.37
CA SER A 39 3.29 -9.01 -5.83
C SER A 39 4.53 -9.06 -4.93
N ASN A 40 4.44 -9.63 -3.73
CA ASN A 40 5.55 -9.64 -2.78
C ASN A 40 6.80 -10.42 -3.25
N PRO A 41 6.68 -11.59 -3.93
CA PRO A 41 7.84 -12.30 -4.48
C PRO A 41 8.64 -11.48 -5.50
N ASP A 42 8.00 -10.55 -6.22
CA ASP A 42 8.68 -9.66 -7.18
C ASP A 42 9.39 -8.47 -6.49
N ARG A 43 9.11 -8.24 -5.20
CA ARG A 43 9.57 -7.08 -4.43
C ARG A 43 10.62 -7.40 -3.38
N TYR A 44 10.70 -8.65 -2.96
CA TYR A 44 11.58 -9.07 -1.87
C TYR A 44 12.40 -10.29 -2.26
N ASP A 45 13.71 -10.20 -2.11
CA ASP A 45 14.67 -11.19 -2.62
C ASP A 45 14.71 -12.51 -1.82
N THR A 46 14.23 -12.50 -0.58
CA THR A 46 14.33 -13.65 0.32
C THR A 46 12.95 -14.19 0.73
N PRO A 47 12.80 -15.51 0.89
CA PRO A 47 11.55 -16.10 1.37
C PRO A 47 11.10 -15.53 2.72
N GLU A 48 12.03 -15.25 3.63
CA GLU A 48 11.74 -14.62 4.92
C GLU A 48 11.11 -13.23 4.76
N ASN A 49 11.66 -12.41 3.86
CA ASN A 49 11.11 -11.07 3.61
C ASN A 49 9.76 -11.12 2.89
N VAL A 50 9.58 -12.08 1.98
CA VAL A 50 8.27 -12.32 1.34
C VAL A 50 7.22 -12.70 2.40
N GLU A 51 7.57 -13.56 3.36
CA GLU A 51 6.65 -13.96 4.42
C GLU A 51 6.29 -12.79 5.35
N LYS A 52 7.27 -11.97 5.75
CA LYS A 52 7.01 -10.73 6.50
C LYS A 52 6.11 -9.77 5.71
N ALA A 53 6.33 -9.63 4.40
CA ALA A 53 5.51 -8.78 3.54
C ALA A 53 4.08 -9.32 3.40
N ASN A 54 3.91 -10.65 3.39
CA ASN A 54 2.58 -11.26 3.39
C ASN A 54 1.84 -10.95 4.70
N GLN A 55 2.53 -10.99 5.85
CA GLN A 55 1.96 -10.62 7.15
C GLN A 55 1.57 -9.13 7.21
N VAL A 56 2.36 -8.25 6.60
CA VAL A 56 2.03 -6.83 6.41
C VAL A 56 0.72 -6.66 5.63
N VAL A 57 0.57 -7.38 4.51
CA VAL A 57 -0.66 -7.34 3.71
C VAL A 57 -1.85 -7.86 4.53
N ASP A 58 -1.68 -8.94 5.29
CA ASP A 58 -2.73 -9.48 6.16
C ASP A 58 -3.14 -8.54 7.29
N ALA A 59 -2.20 -7.79 7.85
CA ALA A 59 -2.49 -6.74 8.82
C ALA A 59 -3.29 -5.61 8.17
N CYS A 60 -2.88 -5.17 6.97
CA CYS A 60 -3.56 -4.10 6.26
C CYS A 60 -4.95 -4.47 5.75
N ALA A 61 -5.15 -5.72 5.34
CA ALA A 61 -6.46 -6.21 4.92
C ALA A 61 -7.51 -6.12 6.04
N LYS A 62 -7.08 -6.20 7.30
CA LYS A 62 -7.96 -6.04 8.48
C LYS A 62 -8.24 -4.56 8.79
N ILE A 63 -7.27 -3.68 8.56
CA ILE A 63 -7.37 -2.24 8.88
C ILE A 63 -8.16 -1.50 7.78
N VAL A 64 -7.82 -1.77 6.52
CA VAL A 64 -8.43 -1.15 5.34
C VAL A 64 -9.28 -2.22 4.66
N SER A 65 -10.49 -2.38 5.18
CA SER A 65 -11.46 -3.39 4.73
C SER A 65 -12.71 -2.75 4.14
N GLY A 66 -13.43 -3.52 3.32
CA GLY A 66 -14.66 -3.07 2.68
C GLY A 66 -14.43 -2.11 1.50
N LYS A 67 -15.53 -1.53 1.05
CA LYS A 67 -15.55 -0.57 -0.06
C LYS A 67 -15.28 0.84 0.46
N GLY A 68 -14.32 1.53 -0.16
CA GLY A 68 -14.01 2.93 0.12
C GLY A 68 -15.04 3.90 -0.48
N THR A 69 -14.91 5.17 -0.11
CA THR A 69 -15.71 6.30 -0.60
C THR A 69 -15.28 6.74 -1.98
N ASP A 70 -13.97 6.87 -2.20
CA ASP A 70 -13.38 7.22 -3.49
C ASP A 70 -11.97 6.61 -3.63
N LEU A 71 -11.48 6.62 -4.87
CA LEU A 71 -10.20 6.04 -5.23
C LEU A 71 -9.00 6.75 -4.59
N CYS A 72 -9.09 8.07 -4.42
CA CYS A 72 -7.99 8.91 -3.96
C CYS A 72 -7.70 8.64 -2.48
N GLU A 73 -8.74 8.72 -1.64
CA GLU A 73 -8.63 8.41 -0.22
C GLU A 73 -8.26 6.93 0.01
N LEU A 74 -8.83 6.00 -0.77
CA LEU A 74 -8.54 4.59 -0.62
C LEU A 74 -7.08 4.28 -0.96
N GLY A 75 -6.54 4.88 -2.01
CA GLY A 75 -5.12 4.77 -2.36
C GLY A 75 -4.22 5.22 -1.22
N VAL A 76 -4.49 6.42 -0.66
CA VAL A 76 -3.71 6.97 0.45
C VAL A 76 -3.82 6.09 1.70
N LYS A 77 -5.02 5.62 2.06
CA LYS A 77 -5.24 4.72 3.20
C LYS A 77 -4.48 3.40 3.02
N GLY A 78 -4.57 2.81 1.84
CA GLY A 78 -3.89 1.55 1.50
C GLY A 78 -2.37 1.67 1.57
N ILE A 79 -1.78 2.65 0.88
CA ILE A 79 -0.32 2.83 0.86
C ILE A 79 0.23 3.24 2.23
N THR A 80 -0.52 4.05 2.99
CA THR A 80 -0.13 4.45 4.34
C THR A 80 -0.08 3.25 5.27
N CYS A 81 -1.10 2.37 5.21
CA CYS A 81 -1.07 1.14 5.99
C CYS A 81 0.13 0.26 5.61
N LEU A 82 0.35 0.03 4.31
CA LEU A 82 1.46 -0.80 3.85
C LEU A 82 2.80 -0.25 4.35
N ARG A 83 3.03 1.06 4.25
CA ARG A 83 4.22 1.70 4.81
C ARG A 83 4.37 1.42 6.29
N ASP A 84 3.37 1.76 7.09
CA ASP A 84 3.44 1.68 8.57
C ASP A 84 3.68 0.25 9.06
N GLN A 85 3.01 -0.72 8.44
CA GLN A 85 3.18 -2.12 8.80
C GLN A 85 4.53 -2.68 8.28
N THR A 86 5.00 -2.22 7.11
CA THR A 86 6.33 -2.59 6.58
C THR A 86 7.45 -2.07 7.49
N GLU A 87 7.34 -0.83 7.98
CA GLU A 87 8.29 -0.24 8.93
C GLU A 87 8.32 -1.03 10.25
N LYS A 88 7.16 -1.41 10.79
CA LYS A 88 7.07 -2.28 11.98
C LYS A 88 7.66 -3.66 11.75
N ALA A 89 7.54 -4.19 10.54
CA ALA A 89 8.12 -5.46 10.14
C ALA A 89 9.62 -5.38 9.81
N GLN A 90 10.24 -4.19 9.96
CA GLN A 90 11.65 -3.92 9.64
C GLN A 90 12.02 -4.29 8.19
N LEU A 91 11.05 -4.22 7.30
CA LEU A 91 11.25 -4.41 5.87
C LEU A 91 11.58 -3.07 5.22
N GLN A 92 12.35 -3.13 4.14
CA GLN A 92 12.54 -1.95 3.30
C GLN A 92 11.24 -1.66 2.55
N PHE A 93 10.74 -0.44 2.72
CA PHE A 93 9.69 0.11 1.87
C PHE A 93 10.34 1.12 0.92
N PRO A 94 10.04 1.09 -0.39
CA PRO A 94 10.55 2.09 -1.31
C PRO A 94 10.19 3.49 -0.80
N HIS A 95 11.16 4.41 -0.82
CA HIS A 95 10.88 5.78 -0.45
C HIS A 95 10.08 6.44 -1.58
N PHE A 96 8.79 6.68 -1.34
CA PHE A 96 7.96 7.47 -2.24
C PHE A 96 7.98 8.93 -1.76
N SER A 97 8.50 9.83 -2.59
CA SER A 97 8.28 11.26 -2.43
C SER A 97 7.15 11.68 -3.36
N PHE A 98 6.21 12.45 -2.82
CA PHE A 98 5.13 13.09 -3.57
C PHE A 98 5.36 14.60 -3.66
N GLU A 99 6.60 15.06 -3.46
CA GLU A 99 7.00 16.47 -3.63
C GLU A 99 6.73 16.96 -5.06
#